data_AF-A0A7K4D2J6-F1
#
_entry.id   AF-A0A7K4D2J6-F1
#
_cell.length_a   1.000
_cell.length_b   1.000
_cell.length_c   1.000
_cell.angle_alpha   90.00
_cell.angle_beta   90.00
_cell.angle_gamma   90.00
#
_symmetry.space_group_name_H-M   'P 1'
#
loop_
_entity.id
_entity.type
_entity.pdbx_description
1 polymer ?
#
loop_
_entity_poly.entity_id
_entity_poly.type
_entity_poly.pdbx_seq_one_letter_code
_entity_poly.pdbx_strand_id
1 'polypeptide(L)'
;MMEEYTDIGATTPEAMQISRKSRKMISGLIGDNNLEDRIAQRCVIATGDPSVAEILRFLHQPVQAGLQALNRRAPIFVDIKMVEAGVVKTGHKSRIETIIGNG
;
A
#
# COMPACT_ATOMS: atom_id res chain seq x y z
N MET A 1 -9.46 -10.64 15.09
CA MET A 1 -9.91 -9.41 15.78
C MET A 1 -9.14 -8.26 15.19
N MET A 2 -9.85 -7.20 14.80
CA MET A 2 -9.33 -6.03 14.10
C MET A 2 -8.26 -5.35 14.97
N GLU A 3 -6.98 -5.61 14.71
CA GLU A 3 -5.96 -4.61 15.04
C GLU A 3 -6.37 -3.36 14.26
N GLU A 4 -6.63 -2.26 14.96
CA GLU A 4 -6.94 -0.98 14.32
C GLU A 4 -5.83 -0.69 13.31
N TYR A 5 -6.14 -0.85 12.02
CA TYR A 5 -5.26 -0.37 10.98
C TYR A 5 -5.22 1.15 11.11
N THR A 6 -4.15 1.66 11.68
CA THR A 6 -3.88 3.09 11.73
C THR A 6 -3.56 3.55 10.32
N ASP A 7 -4.51 4.24 9.70
CA ASP A 7 -4.23 4.97 8.47
C ASP A 7 -3.26 6.11 8.83
N ILE A 8 -1.98 5.87 8.54
CA ILE A 8 -0.88 6.80 8.83
C ILE A 8 -1.06 8.18 8.17
N GLY A 9 -1.96 8.31 7.20
CA GLY A 9 -2.31 9.58 6.57
C GLY A 9 -3.50 10.32 7.21
N ALA A 10 -4.29 9.67 8.07
CA ALA A 10 -5.47 10.26 8.70
C ALA A 10 -5.13 10.77 10.11
N THR A 11 -4.82 12.06 10.23
CA THR A 11 -4.31 12.66 11.48
C THR A 11 -5.36 13.37 12.33
N THR A 12 -6.54 13.68 11.79
CA THR A 12 -7.66 14.25 12.56
C THR A 12 -8.74 13.20 12.85
N PRO A 13 -9.56 13.37 13.90
CA PRO A 13 -10.68 12.45 14.19
C PRO A 13 -11.62 12.25 12.99
N GLU A 14 -11.94 13.33 12.27
CA GLU A 14 -12.82 13.30 11.10
C GLU A 14 -12.16 12.54 9.94
N ALA A 15 -10.86 12.78 9.70
CA ALA A 15 -10.10 12.05 8.70
C ALA A 15 -10.03 10.55 9.01
N MET A 16 -9.88 10.19 10.29
CA MET A 16 -9.91 8.79 10.73
C MET A 16 -11.29 8.16 10.49
N GLN A 17 -12.37 8.89 10.74
CA GLN A 17 -13.73 8.40 10.45
C GLN A 17 -13.94 8.17 8.95
N ILE A 18 -13.49 9.10 8.10
CA ILE A 18 -13.54 8.96 6.64
C ILE A 18 -12.76 7.71 6.21
N SER A 19 -11.51 7.56 6.64
CA SER A 19 -10.67 6.41 6.29
C SER A 19 -11.30 5.09 6.73
N ARG A 20 -11.80 5.01 7.97
CA ARG A 20 -12.50 3.82 8.49
C ARG A 20 -13.74 3.47 7.66
N LYS A 21 -14.55 4.48 7.30
CA LYS A 21 -15.74 4.28 6.47
C LYS A 21 -15.41 3.78 5.08
N SER A 22 -14.43 4.39 4.42
CA SER A 22 -13.96 3.96 3.10
C SER A 22 -13.42 2.54 3.14
N ARG A 23 -12.57 2.21 4.11
CA ARG A 23 -12.01 0.86 4.25
C ARG A 23 -13.08 -0.20 4.48
N LYS A 24 -14.07 0.07 5.32
CA LYS A 24 -15.19 -0.86 5.56
C LYS A 24 -15.99 -1.14 4.28
N MET A 25 -16.17 -0.12 3.44
CA MET A 25 -16.84 -0.29 2.15
C MET A 25 -15.99 -1.15 1.21
N ILE A 26 -14.71 -0.83 1.07
CA ILE A 26 -13.81 -1.51 0.14
C ILE A 26 -13.50 -2.95 0.56
N SER A 27 -13.34 -3.22 1.87
CA SER A 27 -13.15 -4.60 2.36
C SER A 27 -14.38 -5.48 2.15
N GLY A 28 -15.59 -4.90 2.18
CA GLY A 28 -16.81 -5.62 1.82
C GLY A 28 -16.92 -5.97 0.32
N LEU A 29 -16.27 -5.18 -0.55
CA LEU A 29 -16.24 -5.41 -1.99
C LEU A 29 -15.15 -6.41 -2.42
N ILE A 30 -13.96 -6.30 -1.83
CA ILE A 30 -12.77 -7.07 -2.25
C ILE A 30 -12.56 -8.33 -1.40
N GLY A 31 -13.00 -8.31 -0.14
CA GLY A 31 -12.59 -9.27 0.89
C GLY A 31 -11.42 -8.74 1.74
N ASP A 32 -11.13 -9.42 2.84
CA ASP A 32 -10.09 -9.04 3.82
C ASP A 32 -9.46 -10.29 4.48
N ASN A 33 -9.24 -11.34 3.69
CA ASN A 33 -8.81 -12.64 4.21
C ASN A 33 -7.28 -12.77 4.27
N ASN A 34 -6.56 -12.06 3.42
CA ASN A 34 -5.12 -12.21 3.26
C ASN A 34 -4.43 -10.84 3.00
N LEU A 35 -3.09 -10.83 2.95
CA LEU A 35 -2.32 -9.61 2.71
C LEU A 35 -2.47 -9.06 1.28
N GLU A 36 -2.75 -9.93 0.30
CA GLU A 36 -2.97 -9.53 -1.09
C GLU A 36 -4.29 -8.76 -1.23
N ASP A 37 -5.36 -9.19 -0.54
CA ASP A 37 -6.62 -8.46 -0.42
C ASP A 37 -6.36 -7.04 0.11
N ARG A 38 -5.53 -6.90 1.15
CA ARG A 38 -5.19 -5.59 1.72
C ARG A 38 -4.41 -4.69 0.76
N ILE A 39 -3.55 -5.27 -0.08
CA ILE A 39 -2.86 -4.53 -1.14
C ILE A 39 -3.88 -4.07 -2.19
N ALA A 40 -4.77 -4.96 -2.64
CA ALA A 40 -5.81 -4.64 -3.60
C ALA A 40 -6.75 -3.54 -3.08
N GLN A 41 -7.20 -3.63 -1.81
CA GLN A 41 -7.98 -2.59 -1.15
C GLN A 41 -7.26 -1.23 -1.19
N ARG A 42 -5.94 -1.18 -0.94
CA ARG A 42 -5.19 0.08 -0.97
C ARG A 42 -5.08 0.65 -2.39
N CYS A 43 -4.90 -0.19 -3.40
CA CYS A 43 -4.90 0.23 -4.80
C CYS A 43 -6.26 0.79 -5.24
N VAL A 44 -7.36 0.14 -4.86
CA VAL A 44 -8.73 0.63 -5.13
C VAL A 44 -9.01 1.95 -4.40
N ILE A 45 -8.59 2.09 -3.14
CA ILE A 45 -8.75 3.35 -2.40
C ILE A 45 -7.95 4.49 -3.06
N ALA A 46 -6.73 4.21 -3.54
CA ALA A 46 -5.87 5.23 -4.15
C ALA A 46 -6.38 5.69 -5.52
N THR A 47 -7.07 4.82 -6.25
CA THR A 47 -7.58 5.09 -7.61
C THR A 47 -9.05 5.50 -7.64
N GLY A 48 -9.83 5.12 -6.63
CA GLY A 48 -11.28 5.25 -6.62
C GLY A 48 -11.99 4.27 -7.56
N ASP A 49 -11.29 3.23 -8.06
CA ASP A 49 -11.77 2.31 -9.10
C ASP A 49 -11.69 0.85 -8.64
N PRO A 50 -12.82 0.17 -8.38
CA PRO A 50 -12.84 -1.25 -8.00
C PRO A 50 -12.28 -2.20 -9.06
N SER A 51 -12.32 -1.84 -10.35
CA SER A 51 -11.83 -2.70 -11.45
C SER A 51 -10.32 -2.97 -11.34
N VAL A 52 -9.58 -2.11 -10.63
CA VAL A 52 -8.16 -2.29 -10.34
C VAL A 52 -7.90 -3.61 -9.60
N ALA A 53 -8.81 -4.04 -8.72
CA ALA A 53 -8.66 -5.32 -8.02
C ALA A 53 -8.69 -6.51 -9.00
N GLU A 54 -9.45 -6.41 -10.09
CA GLU A 54 -9.65 -7.50 -11.06
C GLU A 54 -8.41 -7.72 -11.95
N ILE A 55 -7.57 -6.70 -12.12
CA ILE A 55 -6.37 -6.75 -12.97
C ILE A 55 -5.08 -7.04 -12.18
N LEU A 56 -5.12 -7.00 -10.84
CA LEU A 56 -3.97 -7.34 -10.00
C LEU A 56 -3.63 -8.84 -10.11
N ARG A 57 -2.34 -9.13 -10.22
CA ARG A 57 -1.82 -10.52 -10.26
C ARG A 57 -0.65 -10.62 -9.30
N PHE A 58 -0.78 -11.52 -8.32
CA PHE A 58 0.27 -11.81 -7.37
C PHE A 58 0.93 -13.14 -7.75
N LEU A 59 2.19 -13.08 -8.20
CA LEU A 59 2.92 -14.25 -8.69
C LEU A 59 4.18 -14.47 -7.86
N HIS A 60 4.51 -15.74 -7.61
CA HIS A 60 5.75 -16.13 -6.92
C HIS A 60 5.89 -15.58 -5.48
N GLN A 61 4.80 -15.55 -4.72
CA GLN A 61 4.78 -15.10 -3.31
C GLN A 61 5.34 -13.68 -3.12
N PRO A 62 4.84 -12.68 -3.87
CA PRO A 62 5.47 -11.36 -3.96
C PRO A 62 5.42 -10.61 -2.63
N VAL A 63 4.37 -10.82 -1.83
CA VAL A 63 4.21 -10.19 -0.51
C VAL A 63 5.33 -10.63 0.44
N GLN A 64 5.62 -11.93 0.50
CA GLN A 64 6.67 -12.46 1.38
C GLN A 64 8.06 -11.99 0.94
N ALA A 65 8.32 -12.02 -0.37
CA ALA A 65 9.57 -11.51 -0.93
C ALA A 65 9.78 -10.03 -0.62
N GLY A 66 8.74 -9.20 -0.79
CA GLY A 66 8.77 -7.77 -0.48
C GLY A 66 9.02 -7.49 1.01
N LEU A 67 8.31 -8.19 1.90
CA LEU A 67 8.52 -8.06 3.35
C LEU A 67 9.96 -8.45 3.76
N GLN A 68 10.51 -9.53 3.19
CA GLN A 68 11.89 -9.93 3.44
C GLN A 68 12.90 -8.87 2.96
N ALA A 69 12.67 -8.28 1.78
CA ALA A 69 13.52 -7.22 1.25
C ALA A 69 13.49 -5.96 2.13
N LEU A 70 12.31 -5.54 2.59
CA LEU A 70 12.15 -4.41 3.51
C LEU A 70 12.83 -4.67 4.87
N ASN A 71 12.72 -5.88 5.42
CA ASN A 71 13.40 -6.28 6.65
C ASN A 71 14.94 -6.20 6.52
N ARG A 72 15.46 -6.55 5.34
CA ARG A 72 16.89 -6.42 5.00
C ARG A 72 17.30 -4.98 4.64
N ARG A 73 16.36 -4.03 4.67
CA ARG A 73 16.55 -2.63 4.27
C ARG A 73 17.07 -2.50 2.83
N ALA A 74 16.68 -3.41 1.96
CA ALA A 74 17.01 -3.34 0.53
C ALA A 74 16.51 -2.01 -0.05
N PRO A 75 17.26 -1.38 -0.98
CA PRO A 75 16.83 -0.14 -1.63
C PRO A 75 15.55 -0.36 -2.43
N ILE A 76 14.70 0.67 -2.45
CA ILE A 76 13.50 0.74 -3.29
C ILE A 76 13.81 1.67 -4.45
N PHE A 77 14.03 1.10 -5.62
CA PHE A 77 14.20 1.86 -6.84
C PHE A 77 12.83 2.19 -7.44
N VAL A 78 12.64 3.45 -7.79
CA VAL A 78 11.40 3.92 -8.42
C VAL A 78 11.74 4.59 -9.75
N ASP A 79 10.82 4.52 -10.69
CA ASP A 79 11.00 5.08 -12.03
C ASP A 79 10.82 6.60 -12.01
N ILE A 80 9.83 7.14 -11.30
CA ILE A 80 9.52 8.58 -11.29
C ILE A 80 9.51 9.20 -9.90
N LYS A 81 9.82 10.52 -9.83
CA LYS A 81 9.90 11.28 -8.56
C LYS A 81 8.59 11.31 -7.77
N MET A 82 7.44 11.22 -8.45
CA MET A 82 6.14 11.20 -7.77
C MET A 82 5.98 9.95 -6.90
N VAL A 83 6.52 8.80 -7.33
CA VAL A 83 6.49 7.57 -6.54
C VAL A 83 7.41 7.69 -5.34
N GLU A 84 8.62 8.24 -5.50
CA GLU A 84 9.52 8.50 -4.37
C GLU A 84 8.87 9.37 -3.30
N ALA A 85 8.19 10.44 -3.69
CA ALA A 85 7.48 11.33 -2.77
C ALA A 85 6.24 10.68 -2.12
N GLY A 86 5.60 9.71 -2.79
CA GLY A 86 4.40 9.04 -2.31
C GLY A 86 4.66 7.86 -1.37
N VAL A 87 5.85 7.28 -1.37
CA VAL A 87 6.19 6.16 -0.49
C VAL A 87 6.47 6.66 0.93
N VAL A 88 5.59 6.25 1.84
CA VAL A 88 5.68 6.52 3.29
C VAL A 88 6.84 5.76 3.92
N LYS A 89 7.72 6.46 4.64
CA LYS A 89 8.85 5.84 5.35
C LYS A 89 8.46 5.13 6.65
N THR A 90 7.25 5.37 7.15
CA THR A 90 6.77 4.72 8.37
C THR A 90 6.63 3.22 8.15
N GLY A 91 7.35 2.42 8.94
CA GLY A 91 7.30 0.96 8.88
C GLY A 91 8.47 0.28 8.16
N HIS A 92 9.40 1.02 7.55
CA HIS A 92 10.64 0.45 7.00
C HIS A 92 11.80 1.45 7.04
N LYS A 93 13.03 0.98 6.79
CA LYS A 93 14.26 1.82 6.78
C LYS A 93 15.00 1.78 5.44
N SER A 94 14.33 1.31 4.39
CA SER A 94 14.92 1.27 3.05
C SER A 94 15.18 2.66 2.51
N ARG A 95 16.31 2.84 1.83
CA ARG A 95 16.54 4.00 0.97
C ARG A 95 15.60 3.89 -0.23
N ILE A 96 15.01 5.01 -0.63
CA ILE A 96 14.19 5.12 -1.85
C ILE A 96 14.99 5.99 -2.82
N GLU A 97 15.08 5.58 -4.08
CA GLU A 97 15.87 6.26 -5.10
C GLU A 97 15.16 6.26 -6.44
N THR A 98 14.90 7.46 -6.97
CA THR A 98 14.36 7.63 -8.32
C THR A 98 15.48 7.43 -9.36
N ILE A 99 15.20 6.63 -10.40
CA ILE A 99 16.19 6.28 -11.43
C ILE A 99 16.02 7.07 -12.73
N ILE A 100 14.86 7.68 -13.03
CA ILE A 100 14.74 8.53 -14.22
C ILE A 100 15.79 9.65 -14.23
N GLY A 101 16.52 9.77 -15.34
CA GLY A 101 17.59 10.75 -15.54
C GLY A 101 18.97 10.33 -15.01
N ASN A 102 19.13 9.10 -14.49
CA ASN A 102 20.40 8.57 -13.99
C ASN A 102 21.01 7.48 -14.90
N GLY A 103 20.66 7.48 -16.20
CA GLY A 103 21.12 6.51 -17.20
C GLY A 103 21.68 7.16 -18.46
#